data_AF-A0A8C8VGS0-F1
#
_entry.id   AF-A0A8C8VGS0-F1
#
_cell.length_a   1.000
_cell.length_b   1.000
_cell.length_c   1.000
_cell.angle_alpha   90.00
_cell.angle_beta   90.00
_cell.angle_gamma   90.00
#
_symmetry.space_group_name_H-M   'P 1'
#
loop_
_entity.id
_entity.type
_entity.pdbx_description
1 polymer ?
#
loop_
_entity_poly.entity_id
_entity_poly.type
_entity_poly.pdbx_seq_one_letter_code
_entity_poly.pdbx_strand_id
1 'polypeptide(L)'
;HGYMVLISNTGCVFLRVLPVNSSQFTVTGPDHPIPASVGGEAVLPCRLSPRMSAEKMEVRWFRSRFSTIVHVYLDGQDQYGDQIPEYRGRTKFLKDDIANGSVSLGIRDIRPSDDGQYKCFFESGGFYEEALLELQVAALGSSPAISVEEHQDGGIRVACRSSGWYPEPKMLWRDLQGEVLPSASEKISPEADGLFQTDSTIVIRAESNQKVTCCVRNPRLNQERESEISIQYPSIISSHWGWERILFALQCSEEEAGIASCQFKNGGCGLGFLGPVLWLEEGSAVCKQSQGLSTVAVSSQQAGG
;
A
#
# COMPACT_ATOMS: atom_id res chain seq x y z
N HIS A 1 23.80 -23.05 50.14
CA HIS A 1 25.11 -22.95 49.47
C HIS A 1 25.11 -23.89 48.27
N GLY A 2 25.49 -23.42 47.08
CA GLY A 2 25.32 -24.15 45.81
C GLY A 2 26.21 -25.38 45.68
N TYR A 3 25.70 -26.54 46.09
CA TYR A 3 26.30 -27.84 45.86
C TYR A 3 25.21 -28.87 45.55
N MET A 4 25.40 -29.64 44.48
CA MET A 4 24.62 -30.85 44.22
C MET A 4 25.45 -32.04 44.69
N VAL A 5 24.88 -32.89 45.55
CA VAL A 5 25.58 -34.04 46.12
C VAL A 5 25.08 -35.31 45.45
N LEU A 6 25.96 -35.97 44.70
CA LEU A 6 25.69 -37.31 44.17
C LEU A 6 26.25 -38.34 45.15
N ILE A 7 25.36 -39.14 45.74
CA ILE A 7 25.70 -40.18 46.71
C ILE A 7 25.82 -41.51 45.97
N SER A 8 26.97 -42.18 46.12
CA SER A 8 27.20 -43.55 45.66
C SER A 8 27.60 -44.44 46.83
N ASN A 9 27.44 -45.76 46.68
CA ASN A 9 27.88 -46.74 47.69
C ASN A 9 29.40 -46.72 47.96
N THR A 10 30.18 -46.03 47.13
CA THR A 10 31.64 -45.84 47.24
C THR A 10 32.07 -44.41 47.62
N GLY A 11 31.14 -43.49 47.84
CA GLY A 11 31.43 -42.12 48.30
C GLY A 11 30.50 -41.04 47.75
N CYS A 12 30.60 -39.84 48.32
CA CYS A 12 29.85 -38.65 47.92
C CYS A 12 30.68 -37.75 46.99
N VAL A 13 30.12 -37.39 45.84
CA VAL A 13 30.70 -36.39 44.93
C VAL A 13 30.00 -35.05 45.14
N PHE A 14 30.76 -34.02 45.49
CA PHE A 14 30.27 -32.65 45.69
C PHE A 14 30.45 -31.83 44.41
N LEU A 15 29.41 -31.72 43.58
CA LEU A 15 29.40 -30.82 42.44
C LEU A 15 29.10 -29.40 42.92
N ARG A 16 30.09 -28.50 42.81
CA ARG A 16 29.94 -27.08 43.16
C ARG A 16 29.09 -26.39 42.09
N VAL A 17 27.83 -26.13 42.41
CA VAL A 17 26.94 -25.33 41.56
C VAL A 17 27.31 -23.86 41.78
N LEU A 18 28.08 -23.30 40.85
CA LEU A 18 28.31 -21.86 40.82
C LEU A 18 26.96 -21.16 40.60
N PRO A 19 26.62 -20.10 41.36
CA PRO A 19 25.45 -19.30 41.05
C PRO A 19 25.68 -18.66 39.67
N VAL A 20 24.68 -18.74 38.80
CA VAL A 20 24.67 -17.97 37.56
C VAL A 20 24.50 -16.51 37.97
N ASN A 21 25.48 -15.67 37.64
CA ASN A 21 25.39 -14.23 37.87
C ASN A 21 24.38 -13.64 36.89
N SER A 22 23.12 -13.62 37.30
CA SER A 22 22.05 -12.82 36.68
C SER A 22 22.51 -11.36 36.61
N SER A 23 22.97 -10.94 35.44
CA SER A 23 23.31 -9.54 35.15
C SER A 23 22.02 -8.73 35.04
N GLN A 24 21.82 -7.76 35.93
CA GLN A 24 20.70 -6.84 35.84
C GLN A 24 20.93 -5.85 34.67
N PHE A 25 19.99 -5.84 33.73
CA PHE A 25 19.93 -4.91 32.59
C PHE A 25 18.49 -4.45 32.39
N THR A 26 18.28 -3.48 31.51
CA THR A 26 17.00 -3.22 30.84
C THR A 26 17.19 -3.29 29.32
N VAL A 27 16.10 -3.54 28.60
CA VAL A 27 16.06 -3.49 27.13
C VAL A 27 15.40 -2.18 26.71
N THR A 28 15.89 -1.54 25.64
CA THR A 28 15.18 -0.43 24.98
C THR A 28 15.07 -0.67 23.48
N GLY A 29 13.89 -0.39 22.92
CA GLY A 29 13.64 -0.27 21.48
C GLY A 29 13.81 1.18 21.00
N PRO A 30 13.34 1.51 19.79
CA PRO A 30 13.27 2.89 19.30
C PRO A 30 12.05 3.63 19.92
N ASP A 31 12.21 4.93 20.21
CA ASP A 31 11.15 5.76 20.79
C ASP A 31 10.00 6.12 19.81
N HIS A 32 10.13 5.75 18.53
CA HIS A 32 9.21 6.11 17.44
C HIS A 32 8.91 4.88 16.56
N PRO A 33 7.72 4.81 15.92
CA PRO A 33 7.41 3.74 14.96
C PRO A 33 8.41 3.66 13.80
N ILE A 34 8.72 2.44 13.38
CA ILE A 34 9.66 2.13 12.32
C ILE A 34 8.90 2.14 10.98
N PRO A 35 9.15 3.07 10.05
CA PRO A 35 8.47 3.07 8.76
C PRO A 35 8.98 1.92 7.88
N ALA A 36 8.08 1.24 7.17
CA ALA A 36 8.41 0.22 6.18
C ALA A 36 7.46 0.28 4.97
N SER A 37 7.96 -0.10 3.79
CA SER A 37 7.14 -0.21 2.57
C SER A 37 6.79 -1.66 2.28
N VAL A 38 5.57 -1.93 1.81
CA VAL A 38 5.17 -3.27 1.33
C VAL A 38 6.12 -3.74 0.22
N GLY A 39 6.50 -5.02 0.25
CA GLY A 39 7.52 -5.65 -0.60
C GLY A 39 8.98 -5.30 -0.23
N GLY A 40 9.20 -4.34 0.68
CA GLY A 40 10.54 -3.91 1.10
C GLY A 40 11.18 -4.78 2.17
N GLU A 41 12.22 -4.23 2.82
CA GLU A 41 12.80 -4.76 4.06
C GLU A 41 12.54 -3.78 5.22
N ALA A 42 12.50 -4.29 6.46
CA ALA A 42 12.46 -3.51 7.69
C ALA A 42 13.52 -4.00 8.68
N VAL A 43 13.98 -3.10 9.57
CA VAL A 43 14.96 -3.42 10.62
C VAL A 43 14.39 -2.98 11.97
N LEU A 44 14.29 -3.93 12.91
CA LEU A 44 13.71 -3.77 14.24
C LEU A 44 14.82 -3.82 15.31
N PRO A 45 15.41 -2.67 15.69
CA PRO A 45 16.54 -2.62 16.62
C PRO A 45 16.12 -2.70 18.08
N CYS A 46 16.90 -3.42 18.89
CA CYS A 46 16.84 -3.36 20.34
C CYS A 46 18.23 -3.44 20.97
N ARG A 47 18.36 -2.83 22.15
CA ARG A 47 19.66 -2.67 22.82
C ARG A 47 19.54 -2.82 24.33
N LEU A 48 20.61 -3.31 24.95
CA LEU A 48 20.77 -3.39 26.39
C LEU A 48 21.19 -2.04 27.00
N SER A 49 20.79 -1.85 28.25
CA SER A 49 21.23 -0.77 29.14
C SER A 49 21.50 -1.36 30.54
N PRO A 50 22.73 -1.30 31.09
CA PRO A 50 23.95 -0.80 30.46
C PRO A 50 24.39 -1.63 29.24
N ARG A 51 25.33 -1.11 28.46
CA ARG A 51 25.95 -1.86 27.34
C ARG A 51 26.74 -3.05 27.88
N MET A 52 26.45 -4.25 27.37
CA MET A 52 27.11 -5.50 27.72
C MET A 52 26.83 -6.56 26.65
N SER A 53 27.70 -7.57 26.50
CA SER A 53 27.53 -8.58 25.45
C SER A 53 26.26 -9.40 25.63
N ALA A 54 25.46 -9.48 24.55
CA ALA A 54 24.29 -10.35 24.43
C ALA A 54 24.62 -11.67 23.69
N GLU A 55 25.89 -11.97 23.40
CA GLU A 55 26.31 -13.14 22.59
C GLU A 55 25.83 -14.48 23.16
N LYS A 56 25.66 -14.55 24.49
CA LYS A 56 25.29 -15.74 25.26
C LYS A 56 23.89 -15.65 25.90
N MET A 57 23.08 -14.70 25.44
CA MET A 57 21.69 -14.54 25.86
C MET A 57 20.74 -15.24 24.87
N GLU A 58 19.55 -15.65 25.32
CA GLU A 58 18.46 -15.79 24.36
C GLU A 58 18.02 -14.38 23.93
N VAL A 59 17.84 -14.16 22.64
CA VAL A 59 17.20 -12.93 22.13
C VAL A 59 16.04 -13.30 21.23
N ARG A 60 14.83 -12.83 21.55
CA ARG A 60 13.58 -13.21 20.89
C ARG A 60 12.80 -12.00 20.42
N TRP A 61 12.27 -12.07 19.20
CA TRP A 61 11.20 -11.17 18.73
C TRP A 61 9.88 -11.94 18.63
N PHE A 62 8.80 -11.32 19.10
CA PHE A 62 7.45 -11.85 19.01
C PHE A 62 6.41 -10.75 18.81
N ARG A 63 5.18 -11.12 18.45
CA ARG A 63 4.04 -10.19 18.25
C ARG A 63 3.31 -9.95 19.59
N SER A 64 2.00 -10.17 19.65
CA SER A 64 1.18 -9.88 20.84
C SER A 64 1.34 -10.88 21.99
N ARG A 65 1.82 -12.11 21.72
CA ARG A 65 2.08 -13.16 22.71
C ARG A 65 3.48 -13.75 22.54
N PHE A 66 4.12 -14.17 23.62
CA PHE A 66 5.45 -14.80 23.61
C PHE A 66 5.56 -16.04 22.70
N SER A 67 4.44 -16.74 22.47
CA SER A 67 4.33 -17.88 21.55
C SER A 67 4.10 -17.51 20.08
N THR A 68 3.75 -16.26 19.75
CA THR A 68 3.76 -15.74 18.36
C THR A 68 5.18 -15.33 17.97
N ILE A 69 6.06 -16.33 17.88
CA ILE A 69 7.50 -16.18 17.64
C ILE A 69 7.74 -15.69 16.22
N VAL A 70 8.32 -14.50 16.11
CA VAL A 70 8.81 -13.94 14.85
C VAL A 70 10.21 -14.46 14.58
N HIS A 71 11.10 -14.41 15.58
CA HIS A 71 12.47 -14.90 15.47
C HIS A 71 13.07 -15.20 16.86
N VAL A 72 13.98 -16.17 16.95
CA VAL A 72 14.77 -16.49 18.15
C VAL A 72 16.23 -16.63 17.77
N TYR A 73 17.11 -16.06 18.58
CA TYR A 73 18.55 -16.34 18.62
C TYR A 73 18.87 -17.02 19.95
N LEU A 74 19.58 -18.15 19.91
CA LEU A 74 19.99 -18.94 21.07
C LEU A 74 21.29 -19.70 20.76
N ASP A 75 22.17 -19.84 21.75
CA ASP A 75 23.45 -20.56 21.65
C ASP A 75 24.33 -20.17 20.43
N GLY A 76 24.34 -18.87 20.09
CA GLY A 76 25.13 -18.33 18.98
C GLY A 76 24.42 -18.32 17.61
N GLN A 77 23.24 -18.93 17.51
CA GLN A 77 22.60 -19.29 16.23
C GLN A 77 21.14 -18.83 16.13
N ASP A 78 20.74 -18.45 14.92
CA ASP A 78 19.35 -18.19 14.54
C ASP A 78 18.53 -19.50 14.61
N GLN A 79 17.42 -19.50 15.35
CA GLN A 79 16.55 -20.65 15.56
C GLN A 79 15.26 -20.53 14.74
N TYR A 80 15.27 -21.10 13.53
CA TYR A 80 14.16 -20.99 12.57
C TYR A 80 12.99 -21.98 12.82
N GLY A 81 13.15 -22.97 13.69
CA GLY A 81 12.18 -24.07 13.87
C GLY A 81 10.82 -23.63 14.44
N ASP A 82 10.86 -22.85 15.52
CA ASP A 82 9.65 -22.41 16.26
C ASP A 82 9.00 -21.15 15.68
N GLN A 83 9.52 -20.62 14.57
CA GLN A 83 8.90 -19.47 13.89
C GLN A 83 7.49 -19.80 13.41
N ILE A 84 6.55 -18.87 13.60
CA ILE A 84 5.23 -18.97 12.99
C ILE A 84 5.35 -18.90 11.45
N PRO A 85 4.49 -19.58 10.67
CA PRO A 85 4.66 -19.76 9.23
C PRO A 85 4.88 -18.46 8.43
N GLU A 86 4.29 -17.36 8.87
CA GLU A 86 4.26 -16.06 8.23
C GLU A 86 5.64 -15.37 8.14
N TYR A 87 6.61 -15.77 8.98
CA TYR A 87 7.95 -15.17 9.04
C TYR A 87 9.09 -16.10 8.60
N ARG A 88 8.79 -17.38 8.31
CA ARG A 88 9.79 -18.37 7.92
C ARG A 88 10.53 -17.96 6.66
N GLY A 89 11.87 -17.94 6.71
CA GLY A 89 12.74 -17.52 5.60
C GLY A 89 12.74 -16.01 5.30
N ARG A 90 11.88 -15.22 5.95
CA ARG A 90 11.80 -13.75 5.79
C ARG A 90 12.66 -12.98 6.78
N THR A 91 13.05 -13.60 7.89
CA THR A 91 13.81 -12.97 8.99
C THR A 91 15.31 -13.22 8.93
N LYS A 92 16.11 -12.28 9.45
CA LYS A 92 17.54 -12.48 9.74
C LYS A 92 17.91 -11.76 11.04
N PHE A 93 18.65 -12.41 11.93
CA PHE A 93 19.27 -11.72 13.08
C PHE A 93 20.51 -10.93 12.64
N LEU A 94 20.60 -9.67 13.06
CA LEU A 94 21.70 -8.74 12.80
C LEU A 94 22.47 -8.53 14.11
N LYS A 95 23.71 -9.03 14.14
CA LYS A 95 24.52 -9.19 15.36
C LYS A 95 25.87 -8.47 15.31
N ASP A 96 25.98 -7.44 14.49
CA ASP A 96 27.25 -6.75 14.22
C ASP A 96 27.79 -5.95 15.43
N ASP A 97 26.91 -5.55 16.38
CA ASP A 97 27.25 -4.85 17.64
C ASP A 97 26.79 -5.63 18.89
N ILE A 98 26.60 -6.96 18.76
CA ILE A 98 26.08 -7.83 19.83
C ILE A 98 26.96 -7.84 21.09
N ALA A 99 28.28 -7.64 20.93
CA ALA A 99 29.23 -7.56 22.03
C ALA A 99 29.04 -6.31 22.93
N ASN A 100 28.40 -5.25 22.41
CA ASN A 100 27.95 -4.08 23.19
C ASN A 100 26.47 -4.18 23.61
N GLY A 101 25.78 -5.26 23.22
CA GLY A 101 24.38 -5.51 23.54
C GLY A 101 23.40 -4.82 22.60
N SER A 102 23.81 -4.44 21.39
CA SER A 102 22.94 -3.86 20.37
C SER A 102 22.75 -4.83 19.21
N VAL A 103 21.50 -5.17 18.91
CA VAL A 103 21.13 -6.17 17.90
C VAL A 103 19.86 -5.74 17.17
N SER A 104 19.56 -6.36 16.04
CA SER A 104 18.33 -6.04 15.29
C SER A 104 17.78 -7.24 14.57
N LEU A 105 16.46 -7.29 14.40
CA LEU A 105 15.79 -8.21 13.51
C LEU A 105 15.59 -7.55 12.15
N GLY A 106 16.19 -8.10 11.09
CA GLY A 106 15.79 -7.79 9.71
C GLY A 106 14.58 -8.63 9.30
N ILE A 107 13.58 -8.02 8.66
CA ILE A 107 12.41 -8.69 8.08
C ILE A 107 12.32 -8.29 6.60
N ARG A 108 12.08 -9.26 5.72
CA ARG A 108 12.04 -9.12 4.25
C ARG A 108 10.66 -9.35 3.67
N ASP A 109 10.42 -8.86 2.46
CA ASP A 109 9.15 -9.01 1.76
C ASP A 109 8.01 -8.52 2.65
N ILE A 110 8.07 -7.27 3.10
CA ILE A 110 7.14 -6.71 4.11
C ILE A 110 5.70 -6.72 3.60
N ARG A 111 4.76 -7.11 4.46
CA ARG A 111 3.34 -7.32 4.14
C ARG A 111 2.44 -6.50 5.06
N PRO A 112 1.20 -6.18 4.65
CA PRO A 112 0.16 -5.63 5.52
C PRO A 112 -0.03 -6.39 6.86
N SER A 113 0.18 -7.71 6.87
CA SER A 113 0.12 -8.57 8.06
C SER A 113 1.20 -8.31 9.12
N ASP A 114 2.28 -7.63 8.74
CA ASP A 114 3.41 -7.36 9.62
C ASP A 114 3.23 -6.07 10.44
N ASP A 115 2.22 -5.26 10.14
CA ASP A 115 1.98 -3.93 10.73
C ASP A 115 1.75 -3.96 12.25
N GLY A 116 2.04 -2.86 12.94
CA GLY A 116 1.81 -2.69 14.37
C GLY A 116 2.90 -3.32 15.24
N GLN A 117 2.50 -3.80 16.43
CA GLN A 117 3.44 -3.99 17.54
C GLN A 117 4.26 -5.28 17.49
N TYR A 118 5.49 -5.18 18.00
CA TYR A 118 6.44 -6.25 18.26
C TYR A 118 7.01 -6.07 19.67
N LYS A 119 7.52 -7.14 20.24
CA LYS A 119 8.39 -7.10 21.42
C LYS A 119 9.70 -7.77 21.11
N CYS A 120 10.78 -7.16 21.58
CA CYS A 120 12.09 -7.81 21.69
C CYS A 120 12.34 -8.17 23.16
N PHE A 121 12.95 -9.32 23.40
CA PHE A 121 13.14 -9.92 24.71
C PHE A 121 14.56 -10.47 24.80
N PHE A 122 15.20 -10.29 25.95
CA PHE A 122 16.54 -10.76 26.24
C PHE A 122 16.52 -11.55 27.56
N GLU A 123 17.10 -12.74 27.58
CA GLU A 123 17.19 -13.60 28.78
C GLU A 123 18.63 -14.01 29.07
N SER A 124 19.00 -14.01 30.36
CA SER A 124 20.34 -14.34 30.83
C SER A 124 20.32 -14.96 32.24
N GLY A 125 20.11 -16.27 32.32
CA GLY A 125 20.30 -17.04 33.55
C GLY A 125 19.17 -16.92 34.56
N GLY A 126 17.93 -16.81 34.08
CA GLY A 126 16.70 -16.65 34.85
C GLY A 126 16.24 -15.20 35.02
N PHE A 127 17.05 -14.22 34.58
CA PHE A 127 16.66 -12.81 34.50
C PHE A 127 16.35 -12.44 33.04
N TYR A 128 15.27 -11.71 32.82
CA TYR A 128 14.85 -11.24 31.50
C TYR A 128 14.24 -9.84 31.57
N GLU A 129 14.31 -9.12 30.46
CA GLU A 129 13.58 -7.87 30.21
C GLU A 129 13.12 -7.81 28.75
N GLU A 130 12.15 -6.95 28.47
CA GLU A 130 11.60 -6.76 27.12
C GLU A 130 11.37 -5.28 26.79
N ALA A 131 11.38 -4.94 25.49
CA ALA A 131 10.94 -3.64 25.01
C ALA A 131 9.94 -3.77 23.86
N LEU A 132 9.01 -2.81 23.80
CA LEU A 132 8.02 -2.68 22.73
C LEU A 132 8.65 -1.96 21.52
N LEU A 133 8.26 -2.38 20.32
CA LEU A 133 8.48 -1.66 19.07
C LEU A 133 7.17 -1.59 18.29
N GLU A 134 7.05 -0.61 17.39
CA GLU A 134 5.93 -0.53 16.45
C GLU A 134 6.48 -0.46 15.02
N LEU A 135 6.05 -1.38 14.15
CA LEU A 135 6.33 -1.33 12.72
C LEU A 135 5.15 -0.62 12.04
N GLN A 136 5.44 0.40 11.24
CA GLN A 136 4.44 1.18 10.53
C GLN A 136 4.59 0.96 9.02
N VAL A 137 3.86 -0.02 8.51
CA VAL A 137 3.85 -0.43 7.11
C VAL A 137 3.03 0.57 6.27
N ALA A 138 3.45 0.83 5.04
CA ALA A 138 2.67 1.61 4.08
C ALA A 138 2.88 1.13 2.63
N ALA A 139 1.89 1.42 1.78
CA ALA A 139 1.97 1.28 0.33
C ALA A 139 1.29 2.48 -0.35
N LEU A 140 1.93 2.99 -1.40
CA LEU A 140 1.28 3.88 -2.37
C LEU A 140 0.65 2.99 -3.45
N GLY A 141 -0.64 3.15 -3.67
CA GLY A 141 -1.33 2.46 -4.74
C GLY A 141 -1.05 3.04 -6.13
N SER A 142 -1.76 2.49 -7.11
CA SER A 142 -1.70 2.92 -8.51
C SER A 142 -2.12 4.38 -8.70
N SER A 143 -1.71 5.00 -9.81
CA SER A 143 -2.41 6.19 -10.31
C SER A 143 -3.91 5.87 -10.48
N PRO A 144 -4.84 6.80 -10.19
CA PRO A 144 -6.26 6.50 -10.23
C PRO A 144 -6.78 6.41 -11.67
N ALA A 145 -7.18 5.21 -12.10
CA ALA A 145 -7.75 4.98 -13.42
C ALA A 145 -9.17 5.57 -13.49
N ILE A 146 -9.35 6.61 -14.32
CA ILE A 146 -10.64 7.22 -14.61
C ILE A 146 -11.29 6.54 -15.83
N SER A 147 -12.61 6.35 -15.75
CA SER A 147 -13.43 5.84 -16.84
C SER A 147 -14.76 6.58 -16.90
N VAL A 148 -15.25 6.84 -18.12
CA VAL A 148 -16.58 7.41 -18.36
C VAL A 148 -17.58 6.26 -18.50
N GLU A 149 -18.67 6.34 -17.76
CA GLU A 149 -19.76 5.35 -17.76
C GLU A 149 -20.99 5.90 -18.52
N GLU A 150 -22.16 5.31 -18.29
CA GLU A 150 -23.41 5.75 -18.93
C GLU A 150 -23.91 7.11 -18.42
N HIS A 151 -24.81 7.72 -19.19
CA HIS A 151 -25.55 8.91 -18.74
C HIS A 151 -26.66 8.48 -17.78
N GLN A 152 -26.75 9.12 -16.62
CA GLN A 152 -27.84 8.94 -15.65
C GLN A 152 -28.31 10.32 -15.16
N ASP A 153 -29.62 10.49 -14.98
CA ASP A 153 -30.28 11.69 -14.44
C ASP A 153 -29.79 13.03 -15.04
N GLY A 154 -29.55 13.04 -16.36
CA GLY A 154 -29.13 14.24 -17.11
C GLY A 154 -27.67 14.65 -16.93
N GLY A 155 -26.84 13.81 -16.29
CA GLY A 155 -25.39 13.98 -16.20
C GLY A 155 -24.61 12.81 -16.80
N ILE A 156 -23.30 12.99 -16.92
CA ILE A 156 -22.34 11.95 -17.28
C ILE A 156 -21.82 11.33 -15.99
N ARG A 157 -21.94 10.01 -15.81
CA ARG A 157 -21.33 9.30 -14.69
C ARG A 157 -19.86 9.03 -15.01
N VAL A 158 -18.97 9.35 -14.08
CA VAL A 158 -17.54 9.11 -14.19
C VAL A 158 -17.10 8.30 -12.98
N ALA A 159 -16.43 7.18 -13.23
CA ALA A 159 -15.86 6.31 -12.21
C ALA A 159 -14.34 6.46 -12.14
N CYS A 160 -13.79 6.36 -10.94
CA CYS A 160 -12.37 6.36 -10.65
C CYS A 160 -12.03 5.14 -9.78
N ARG A 161 -10.96 4.41 -10.15
CA ARG A 161 -10.46 3.25 -9.40
C ARG A 161 -8.97 3.37 -9.12
N SER A 162 -8.53 2.98 -7.92
CA SER A 162 -7.11 2.80 -7.59
C SER A 162 -6.93 1.58 -6.68
N SER A 163 -5.78 0.93 -6.73
CA SER A 163 -5.50 -0.36 -6.05
C SER A 163 -4.12 -0.37 -5.40
N GLY A 164 -3.90 -1.27 -4.43
CA GLY A 164 -2.59 -1.47 -3.81
C GLY A 164 -2.23 -0.50 -2.68
N TRP A 165 -3.20 0.13 -2.02
CA TRP A 165 -2.94 1.06 -0.91
C TRP A 165 -2.75 0.35 0.43
N TYR A 166 -1.89 0.88 1.30
CA TYR A 166 -1.89 0.50 2.72
C TYR A 166 -1.41 1.66 3.62
N PRO A 167 -2.05 1.93 4.77
CA PRO A 167 -3.34 1.38 5.22
C PRO A 167 -4.49 1.92 4.35
N GLU A 168 -5.72 1.81 4.84
CA GLU A 168 -6.92 2.39 4.22
C GLU A 168 -6.66 3.86 3.78
N PRO A 169 -6.74 4.15 2.47
CA PRO A 169 -6.47 5.49 1.93
C PRO A 169 -7.70 6.41 2.12
N LYS A 170 -7.55 7.69 1.74
CA LYS A 170 -8.67 8.63 1.59
C LYS A 170 -8.87 8.96 0.12
N MET A 171 -10.10 8.83 -0.37
CA MET A 171 -10.48 9.18 -1.74
C MET A 171 -11.31 10.47 -1.73
N LEU A 172 -11.17 11.30 -2.77
CA LEU A 172 -12.03 12.46 -3.00
C LEU A 172 -11.95 12.92 -4.46
N TRP A 173 -12.90 13.77 -4.86
CA TRP A 173 -12.87 14.50 -6.12
C TRP A 173 -12.58 15.98 -5.87
N ARG A 174 -11.83 16.63 -6.77
CA ARG A 174 -11.61 18.08 -6.82
C ARG A 174 -12.11 18.67 -8.14
N ASP A 175 -12.49 19.94 -8.13
CA ASP A 175 -12.76 20.71 -9.35
C ASP A 175 -11.52 21.46 -9.88
N LEU A 176 -11.73 22.38 -10.83
CA LEU A 176 -10.71 23.26 -11.41
C LEU A 176 -10.09 24.25 -10.42
N GLN A 177 -10.79 24.55 -9.32
CA GLN A 177 -10.37 25.48 -8.27
C GLN A 177 -9.66 24.75 -7.12
N GLY A 178 -9.79 23.42 -7.06
CA GLY A 178 -9.27 22.56 -6.01
C GLY A 178 -10.30 22.25 -4.91
N GLU A 179 -11.54 22.74 -5.05
CA GLU A 179 -12.61 22.54 -4.07
C GLU A 179 -13.15 21.11 -4.13
N VAL A 180 -13.57 20.58 -2.98
CA VAL A 180 -13.95 19.17 -2.86
C VAL A 180 -15.36 18.93 -3.40
N LEU A 181 -15.46 18.09 -4.43
CA LEU A 181 -16.72 17.69 -5.04
C LEU A 181 -17.31 16.45 -4.36
N PRO A 182 -18.65 16.36 -4.21
CA PRO A 182 -19.30 15.22 -3.57
C PRO A 182 -19.28 13.96 -4.47
N SER A 183 -18.72 12.86 -3.95
CA SER A 183 -18.88 11.51 -4.51
C SER A 183 -20.37 11.13 -4.57
N ALA A 184 -20.84 10.64 -5.72
CA ALA A 184 -22.17 10.05 -5.89
C ALA A 184 -22.24 8.61 -5.35
N SER A 185 -21.11 7.89 -5.37
CA SER A 185 -20.89 6.67 -4.59
C SER A 185 -19.41 6.54 -4.26
N GLU A 186 -19.08 6.00 -3.09
CA GLU A 186 -17.71 5.70 -2.70
C GLU A 186 -17.64 4.35 -1.98
N LYS A 187 -16.59 3.59 -2.28
CA LYS A 187 -16.32 2.27 -1.70
C LYS A 187 -14.82 2.10 -1.58
N ILE A 188 -14.38 1.74 -0.38
CA ILE A 188 -13.03 1.21 -0.13
C ILE A 188 -13.21 -0.26 0.26
N SER A 189 -12.40 -1.16 -0.29
CA SER A 189 -12.47 -2.59 0.02
C SER A 189 -11.09 -3.24 0.08
N PRO A 190 -10.87 -4.16 1.04
CA PRO A 190 -9.60 -4.87 1.15
C PRO A 190 -9.41 -5.86 -0.02
N GLU A 191 -8.15 -5.99 -0.43
CA GLU A 191 -7.66 -6.91 -1.44
C GLU A 191 -7.11 -8.19 -0.78
N ALA A 192 -6.85 -9.25 -1.57
CA ALA A 192 -6.55 -10.60 -1.03
C ALA A 192 -5.19 -10.70 -0.30
N ASP A 193 -4.31 -9.72 -0.49
CA ASP A 193 -3.01 -9.55 0.17
C ASP A 193 -3.05 -8.61 1.39
N GLY A 194 -4.22 -8.01 1.67
CA GLY A 194 -4.41 -7.03 2.74
C GLY A 194 -4.13 -5.58 2.34
N LEU A 195 -3.92 -5.29 1.05
CA LEU A 195 -3.98 -3.93 0.50
C LEU A 195 -5.43 -3.46 0.34
N PHE A 196 -5.64 -2.24 -0.16
CA PHE A 196 -6.96 -1.64 -0.36
C PHE A 196 -7.14 -1.12 -1.79
N GLN A 197 -8.27 -1.54 -2.41
CA GLN A 197 -8.82 -0.94 -3.62
C GLN A 197 -9.85 0.13 -3.25
N THR A 198 -9.82 1.26 -3.96
CA THR A 198 -10.81 2.34 -3.89
C THR A 198 -11.59 2.43 -5.19
N ASP A 199 -12.92 2.57 -5.10
CA ASP A 199 -13.84 2.87 -6.19
C ASP A 199 -14.70 4.08 -5.79
N SER A 200 -14.67 5.16 -6.57
CA SER A 200 -15.60 6.29 -6.40
C SER A 200 -16.22 6.68 -7.73
N THR A 201 -17.47 7.13 -7.71
CA THR A 201 -18.15 7.69 -8.88
C THR A 201 -18.71 9.07 -8.58
N ILE A 202 -18.68 9.95 -9.59
CA ILE A 202 -19.27 11.30 -9.58
C ILE A 202 -20.20 11.44 -10.77
N VAL A 203 -21.23 12.29 -10.66
CA VAL A 203 -22.13 12.64 -11.76
C VAL A 203 -21.92 14.10 -12.15
N ILE A 204 -21.39 14.31 -13.35
CA ILE A 204 -21.05 15.64 -13.89
C ILE A 204 -22.24 16.12 -14.73
N ARG A 205 -22.85 17.24 -14.35
CA ARG A 205 -23.99 17.84 -15.05
C ARG A 205 -23.52 18.79 -16.16
N ALA A 206 -24.44 19.16 -17.06
CA ALA A 206 -24.14 19.91 -18.27
C ALA A 206 -24.00 21.43 -18.04
N GLU A 207 -23.08 21.83 -17.17
CA GLU A 207 -22.83 23.24 -16.82
C GLU A 207 -21.40 23.67 -17.20
N SER A 208 -21.22 23.99 -18.49
CA SER A 208 -19.95 24.36 -19.15
C SER A 208 -18.89 23.24 -19.20
N ASN A 209 -17.70 23.54 -19.73
CA ASN A 209 -16.59 22.58 -19.81
C ASN A 209 -15.99 22.37 -18.42
N GLN A 210 -16.29 21.23 -17.80
CA GLN A 210 -15.81 20.91 -16.45
C GLN A 210 -14.63 19.94 -16.50
N LYS A 211 -13.53 20.32 -15.85
CA LYS A 211 -12.45 19.40 -15.46
C LYS A 211 -12.65 19.00 -14.01
N VAL A 212 -12.45 17.72 -13.73
CA VAL A 212 -12.40 17.17 -12.37
C VAL A 212 -11.15 16.32 -12.19
N THR A 213 -10.64 16.28 -10.97
CA THR A 213 -9.48 15.47 -10.58
C THR A 213 -9.90 14.48 -9.51
N CYS A 214 -9.62 13.19 -9.72
CA CYS A 214 -9.75 12.16 -8.71
C CYS A 214 -8.44 12.07 -7.92
N CYS A 215 -8.51 12.19 -6.59
CA CYS A 215 -7.34 12.18 -5.71
C CYS A 215 -7.47 11.05 -4.68
N VAL A 216 -6.42 10.25 -4.52
CA VAL A 216 -6.33 9.18 -3.51
C VAL A 216 -5.07 9.39 -2.68
N ARG A 217 -5.23 9.50 -1.36
CA ARG A 217 -4.17 9.89 -0.41
C ARG A 217 -3.88 8.80 0.62
N ASN A 218 -2.60 8.48 0.80
CA ASN A 218 -2.13 7.67 1.92
C ASN A 218 -2.02 8.55 3.19
N PRO A 219 -2.74 8.22 4.28
CA PRO A 219 -2.75 9.05 5.49
C PRO A 219 -1.48 8.92 6.35
N ARG A 220 -0.69 7.85 6.21
CA ARG A 220 0.59 7.67 6.93
C ARG A 220 1.73 8.39 6.22
N LEU A 221 1.84 8.20 4.90
CA LEU A 221 2.89 8.80 4.09
C LEU A 221 2.65 10.29 3.77
N ASN A 222 1.42 10.79 3.95
CA ASN A 222 1.00 12.14 3.54
C ASN A 222 1.27 12.46 2.06
N GLN A 223 1.17 11.43 1.23
CA GLN A 223 1.37 11.46 -0.22
C GLN A 223 0.07 11.05 -0.90
N GLU A 224 -0.20 11.64 -2.06
CA GLU A 224 -1.38 11.35 -2.87
C GLU A 224 -1.01 11.04 -4.33
N ARG A 225 -1.87 10.24 -4.96
CA ARG A 225 -1.90 9.99 -6.40
C ARG A 225 -3.18 10.61 -6.94
N GLU A 226 -3.08 11.28 -8.06
CA GLU A 226 -4.24 11.89 -8.70
C GLU A 226 -4.25 11.65 -10.21
N SER A 227 -5.41 11.84 -10.82
CA SER A 227 -5.61 11.80 -12.27
C SER A 227 -6.82 12.65 -12.63
N GLU A 228 -6.81 13.23 -13.82
CA GLU A 228 -7.78 14.25 -14.22
C GLU A 228 -8.51 13.87 -15.52
N ILE A 229 -9.73 14.36 -15.64
CA ILE A 229 -10.52 14.27 -16.86
C ILE A 229 -11.16 15.62 -17.17
N SER A 230 -11.10 16.03 -18.43
CA SER A 230 -11.78 17.21 -18.94
C SER A 230 -12.96 16.78 -19.81
N ILE A 231 -14.19 17.09 -19.36
CA ILE A 231 -15.41 16.91 -20.17
C ILE A 231 -15.67 18.22 -20.92
N GLN A 232 -15.78 18.10 -22.25
CA GLN A 232 -16.14 19.22 -23.12
C GLN A 232 -17.54 19.01 -23.70
N TYR A 233 -18.43 19.98 -23.49
CA TYR A 233 -19.74 20.00 -24.14
C TYR A 233 -19.64 20.83 -25.43
N PRO A 234 -20.01 20.29 -26.60
CA PRO A 234 -19.88 21.01 -27.87
C PRO A 234 -20.78 22.25 -27.89
N SER A 235 -20.19 23.40 -28.20
CA SER A 235 -20.94 24.65 -28.36
C SER A 235 -21.90 24.56 -29.56
N ILE A 236 -23.10 25.12 -29.43
CA ILE A 236 -24.11 25.10 -30.50
C ILE A 236 -23.67 26.04 -31.63
N ILE A 237 -23.00 25.49 -32.64
CA ILE A 237 -22.78 26.16 -33.92
C ILE A 237 -24.08 26.02 -34.73
N SER A 238 -24.79 27.13 -34.92
CA SER A 238 -26.02 27.19 -35.71
C SER A 238 -25.72 26.99 -37.20
N SER A 239 -25.78 25.74 -37.66
CA SER A 239 -25.80 25.40 -39.08
C SER A 239 -27.21 24.97 -39.50
N HIS A 240 -27.59 25.28 -40.74
CA HIS A 240 -29.01 25.44 -41.11
C HIS A 240 -29.72 24.13 -41.55
N TRP A 241 -29.17 22.97 -41.17
CA TRP A 241 -29.55 21.64 -41.67
C TRP A 241 -29.72 20.64 -40.52
N GLY A 242 -30.32 19.47 -40.81
CA GLY A 242 -30.87 18.54 -39.82
C GLY A 242 -29.88 18.02 -38.77
N TRP A 243 -30.38 17.74 -37.56
CA TRP A 243 -29.57 17.26 -36.44
C TRP A 243 -29.23 15.78 -36.56
N GLU A 244 -27.96 15.45 -36.71
CA GLU A 244 -27.43 14.13 -36.36
C GLU A 244 -26.29 14.29 -35.34
N ARG A 245 -26.18 13.32 -34.43
CA ARG A 245 -25.20 13.34 -33.33
C ARG A 245 -24.33 12.09 -33.40
N ILE A 246 -23.02 12.30 -33.56
CA ILE A 246 -22.03 11.23 -33.59
C ILE A 246 -21.19 11.30 -32.30
N LEU A 247 -21.00 10.14 -31.67
CA LEU A 247 -20.28 9.96 -30.40
C LEU A 247 -18.83 9.50 -30.65
N PHE A 248 -17.86 10.10 -29.97
CA PHE A 248 -16.46 9.69 -30.03
C PHE A 248 -15.79 9.71 -28.65
N ALA A 249 -15.90 8.58 -27.93
CA ALA A 249 -15.11 8.37 -26.72
C ALA A 249 -13.68 7.95 -27.10
N LEU A 250 -12.70 8.75 -26.67
CA LEU A 250 -11.27 8.44 -26.73
C LEU A 250 -10.83 7.87 -25.38
N GLN A 251 -10.29 6.64 -25.40
CA GLN A 251 -9.61 6.06 -24.25
C GLN A 251 -8.11 5.99 -24.57
N CYS A 252 -7.29 6.63 -23.73
CA CYS A 252 -5.84 6.68 -23.88
C CYS A 252 -5.18 5.93 -22.72
N SER A 253 -4.11 5.18 -23.02
CA SER A 253 -3.30 4.44 -22.03
C SER A 253 -1.82 4.73 -22.20
N GLU A 254 -1.10 4.81 -21.09
CA GLU A 254 0.35 5.07 -21.02
C GLU A 254 1.12 3.73 -21.09
N GLU A 255 1.99 3.58 -22.09
CA GLU A 255 2.97 2.48 -22.16
C GLU A 255 4.34 2.95 -21.65
N GLU A 256 5.20 2.02 -21.19
CA GLU A 256 6.47 2.34 -20.49
C GLU A 256 7.47 3.21 -21.30
N ALA A 257 7.28 3.36 -22.60
CA ALA A 257 8.04 4.29 -23.45
C ALA A 257 7.61 5.76 -23.33
N GLY A 258 6.60 6.09 -22.51
CA GLY A 258 6.03 7.44 -22.40
C GLY A 258 5.19 7.85 -23.61
N ILE A 259 4.77 6.88 -24.44
CA ILE A 259 3.87 7.09 -25.58
C ILE A 259 2.47 6.70 -25.12
N ALA A 260 1.50 7.61 -25.29
CA ALA A 260 0.10 7.31 -25.06
C ALA A 260 -0.53 6.77 -26.34
N SER A 261 -1.06 5.54 -26.30
CA SER A 261 -1.90 5.01 -27.37
C SER A 261 -3.36 5.33 -27.06
N CYS A 262 -4.09 5.88 -28.03
CA CYS A 262 -5.51 6.25 -27.90
C CYS A 262 -6.33 5.50 -28.95
N GLN A 263 -7.42 4.86 -28.52
CA GLN A 263 -8.31 4.10 -29.41
C GLN A 263 -9.75 4.63 -29.38
N PHE A 264 -10.39 4.65 -30.56
CA PHE A 264 -11.82 4.93 -30.70
C PHE A 264 -12.65 3.66 -30.45
N LYS A 265 -13.57 3.70 -29.47
CA LYS A 265 -14.60 2.66 -29.29
C LYS A 265 -15.88 3.07 -30.03
N ASN A 266 -16.08 2.53 -31.22
CA ASN A 266 -17.38 2.58 -31.89
C ASN A 266 -18.39 1.67 -31.17
N GLY A 267 -19.41 2.26 -30.55
CA GLY A 267 -20.67 1.56 -30.33
C GLY A 267 -21.33 1.30 -31.69
N GLY A 268 -21.60 0.04 -32.03
CA GLY A 268 -22.00 -0.33 -33.38
C GLY A 268 -23.40 0.14 -33.77
N CYS A 269 -23.50 1.05 -34.74
CA CYS A 269 -24.77 1.39 -35.38
C CYS A 269 -25.14 0.34 -36.44
N GLY A 270 -26.25 -0.38 -36.21
CA GLY A 270 -26.82 -1.34 -37.15
C GLY A 270 -28.21 -0.91 -37.63
N LEU A 271 -28.29 -0.02 -38.62
CA LEU A 271 -29.39 0.15 -39.58
C LEU A 271 -28.94 1.16 -40.65
N GLY A 272 -29.15 0.87 -41.93
CA GLY A 272 -28.50 1.59 -43.04
C GLY A 272 -29.36 2.70 -43.65
N PHE A 273 -28.71 3.80 -44.04
CA PHE A 273 -29.23 4.80 -44.98
C PHE A 273 -28.17 5.15 -46.03
N LEU A 274 -28.62 5.47 -47.25
CA LEU A 274 -27.75 5.85 -48.37
C LEU A 274 -27.58 7.37 -48.39
N GLY A 275 -26.48 7.84 -47.79
CA GLY A 275 -26.04 9.25 -47.78
C GLY A 275 -24.56 9.38 -48.12
N PRO A 276 -24.06 10.59 -48.44
CA PRO A 276 -22.66 10.79 -48.82
C PRO A 276 -21.72 10.51 -47.64
N VAL A 277 -20.86 9.51 -47.80
CA VAL A 277 -19.84 9.14 -46.80
C VAL A 277 -18.82 10.27 -46.69
N LEU A 278 -18.85 11.03 -45.59
CA LEU A 278 -17.72 11.87 -45.21
C LEU A 278 -16.55 10.99 -44.78
N TRP A 279 -15.66 10.72 -45.74
CA TRP A 279 -14.29 10.35 -45.42
C TRP A 279 -13.61 11.58 -44.79
N LEU A 280 -13.44 11.55 -43.47
CA LEU A 280 -12.32 12.27 -42.87
C LEU A 280 -11.06 11.45 -43.18
N GLU A 281 -10.07 12.10 -43.80
CA GLU A 281 -8.80 11.49 -44.16
C GLU A 281 -8.04 10.99 -42.92
N GLU A 282 -6.96 10.23 -43.11
CA GLU A 282 -6.14 9.60 -42.06
C GLU A 282 -5.32 10.61 -41.21
N GLY A 283 -6.03 11.54 -40.55
CA GLY A 283 -5.50 12.52 -39.62
C GLY A 283 -5.12 11.89 -38.29
N SER A 284 -3.97 11.23 -38.22
CA SER A 284 -3.39 10.71 -36.98
C SER A 284 -3.36 11.79 -35.89
N ALA A 285 -4.13 11.61 -34.82
CA ALA A 285 -4.21 12.58 -33.73
C ALA A 285 -2.92 12.57 -32.90
N VAL A 286 -1.97 13.46 -33.25
CA VAL A 286 -0.69 13.59 -32.53
C VAL A 286 -0.93 14.27 -31.18
N CYS A 287 -1.08 13.48 -30.13
CA CYS A 287 -1.07 13.95 -28.74
C CYS A 287 0.28 14.61 -28.44
N LYS A 288 0.30 15.96 -28.43
CA LYS A 288 1.52 16.72 -28.12
C LYS A 288 1.75 16.70 -26.61
N GLN A 289 2.78 15.96 -26.18
CA GLN A 289 3.03 15.67 -24.78
C GLN A 289 3.49 16.90 -23.98
N SER A 290 2.60 17.42 -23.13
CA SER A 290 2.94 18.30 -22.01
C SER A 290 2.09 17.92 -20.80
N GLN A 291 2.52 16.88 -20.08
CA GLN A 291 1.98 16.38 -18.80
C GLN A 291 0.46 16.14 -18.74
N GLY A 292 0.05 14.89 -19.01
CA GLY A 292 -1.07 14.27 -18.29
C GLY A 292 -2.50 14.78 -18.53
N LEU A 293 -2.92 14.99 -19.79
CA LEU A 293 -4.29 15.38 -20.13
C LEU A 293 -4.97 14.37 -21.07
N SER A 294 -6.07 13.77 -20.61
CA SER A 294 -6.99 12.97 -21.43
C SER A 294 -8.33 13.70 -21.59
N THR A 295 -8.81 13.78 -22.83
CA THR A 295 -10.06 14.50 -23.19
C THR A 295 -11.05 13.52 -23.82
N VAL A 296 -12.29 13.53 -23.33
CA VAL A 296 -13.36 12.66 -23.84
C VAL A 296 -14.52 13.53 -24.33
N ALA A 297 -14.96 13.31 -25.56
CA ALA A 297 -16.12 13.98 -26.15
C ALA A 297 -17.36 13.07 -26.05
N VAL A 298 -18.50 13.62 -25.63
CA VAL A 298 -19.72 12.87 -25.35
C VAL A 298 -20.94 13.57 -25.94
N SER A 299 -21.88 12.79 -26.49
CA SER A 299 -23.17 13.29 -26.98
C SER A 299 -24.31 12.46 -26.40
N SER A 300 -25.46 13.09 -26.15
CA SER A 300 -26.68 12.47 -25.66
C SER A 300 -27.78 12.48 -26.74
N GLN A 301 -28.61 11.44 -26.81
CA GLN A 301 -29.91 11.51 -27.48
C GLN A 301 -30.99 11.87 -26.46
N GLN A 302 -32.02 12.60 -26.89
CA GLN A 302 -33.27 12.75 -26.16
C GLN A 302 -34.42 12.79 -27.16
N ALA A 303 -35.43 11.95 -26.96
CA ALA A 303 -36.54 11.81 -27.90
C ALA A 303 -37.59 12.93 -27.70
N GLY A 304 -38.06 13.48 -28.81
CA GLY A 304 -39.26 14.30 -28.92
C GLY A 304 -39.99 13.91 -30.20
N GLY A 305 -41.33 13.91 -30.16
CA GLY A 305 -42.19 13.59 -31.31
C GLY A 305 -42.96 14.79 -31.83
#